data_AF-A0A970S4N9-F1
#
_entry.id   AF-A0A970S4N9-F1
#
_cell.length_a   1.000
_cell.length_b   1.000
_cell.length_c   1.000
_cell.angle_alpha   90.00
_cell.angle_beta   90.00
_cell.angle_gamma   90.00
#
_symmetry.space_group_name_H-M   'P 1'
#
loop_
_entity.id
_entity.type
_entity.pdbx_description
1 polymer ?
#
loop_
_entity_poly.entity_id
_entity_poly.type
_entity_poly.pdbx_seq_one_letter_code
_entity_poly.pdbx_strand_id
1 'polypeptide(L)' 'MRLPEFIKGVRVQLEMSQEQLAKALNVSFSTINRWENEKVKPNNLAQKTFFDFCESNLIAVPDELRRNNLK' A
#
# COMPACT_ATOMS: atom_id res chain seq x y z
N MET A 1 13.71 -1.16 0.11
CA MET A 1 12.58 -1.06 -0.86
C MET A 1 11.81 0.23 -0.60
N ARG A 2 11.27 0.91 -1.62
CA ARG A 2 10.44 2.11 -1.41
C ARG A 2 8.97 1.74 -1.26
N LEU A 3 8.19 2.55 -0.54
CA LEU A 3 6.75 2.29 -0.32
C LEU A 3 5.95 2.14 -1.63
N PRO A 4 6.14 2.97 -2.67
CA PRO A 4 5.47 2.80 -3.97
C PRO A 4 5.74 1.44 -4.64
N GLU A 5 7.00 0.99 -4.59
CA GLU A 5 7.42 -0.32 -5.12
C GLU A 5 6.78 -1.45 -4.32
N PHE A 6 6.69 -1.31 -3.00
CA PHE A 6 6.05 -2.29 -2.13
C PHE A 6 4.55 -2.38 -2.39
N ILE A 7 3.84 -1.25 -2.50
CA ILE A 7 2.39 -1.23 -2.82
C ILE A 7 2.13 -1.95 -4.15
N LYS A 8 2.91 -1.63 -5.18
CA LYS A 8 2.80 -2.30 -6.48
C LYS A 8 3.14 -3.79 -6.39
N GLY A 9 4.16 -4.15 -5.60
CA GLY A 9 4.56 -5.53 -5.37
C GLY A 9 3.46 -6.37 -4.73
N VAL A 10 2.85 -5.85 -3.65
CA VAL A 10 1.69 -6.47 -2.98
C VAL A 10 0.54 -6.68 -3.94
N ARG A 11 0.22 -5.64 -4.73
CA ARG A 11 -0.86 -5.72 -5.72
C ARG A 11 -0.63 -6.83 -6.75
N VAL A 12 0.59 -6.91 -7.29
CA VAL A 12 0.95 -7.91 -8.30
C VAL A 12 0.99 -9.32 -7.70
N GLN A 13 1.52 -9.47 -6.48
CA GLN A 13 1.55 -10.75 -5.76
C GLN A 13 0.15 -11.30 -5.48
N LEU A 14 -0.83 -10.44 -5.24
CA LEU A 14 -2.24 -10.81 -5.04
C LEU A 14 -3.05 -10.87 -6.35
N GLU A 15 -2.40 -10.71 -7.51
CA GLU A 15 -3.05 -10.70 -8.84
C GLU A 15 -4.18 -9.67 -8.98
N MET A 16 -4.04 -8.51 -8.32
CA MET A 16 -5.05 -7.47 -8.29
C MET A 16 -4.79 -6.36 -9.33
N SER A 17 -5.86 -5.82 -9.90
CA SER A 17 -5.86 -4.52 -10.57
C SER A 17 -5.74 -3.38 -9.55
N GLN A 18 -5.39 -2.17 -10.01
CA GLN A 18 -5.34 -1.01 -9.11
C GLN A 18 -6.73 -0.70 -8.53
N GLU A 19 -7.80 -0.90 -9.29
CA GLU A 19 -9.20 -0.78 -8.86
C GLU A 19 -9.57 -1.80 -7.80
N GLN A 20 -9.13 -3.06 -7.96
CA GLN A 20 -9.39 -4.11 -6.97
C GLN A 20 -8.68 -3.78 -5.65
N LEU A 21 -7.42 -3.35 -5.69
CA LEU A 21 -6.71 -2.93 -4.49
C LEU A 21 -7.35 -1.69 -3.86
N ALA A 22 -7.77 -0.72 -4.67
CA ALA A 22 -8.47 0.47 -4.21
C ALA A 22 -9.76 0.11 -3.46
N LYS A 23 -10.54 -0.82 -4.00
CA LYS A 23 -11.76 -1.33 -3.36
C LYS A 23 -11.45 -2.03 -2.03
N ALA A 24 -10.40 -2.85 -1.97
CA ALA A 24 -9.99 -3.54 -0.75
C ALA A 24 -9.54 -2.57 0.36
N LEU A 25 -8.91 -1.45 0.00
CA LEU A 25 -8.45 -0.43 0.94
C LEU A 25 -9.46 0.71 1.16
N ASN A 26 -10.66 0.62 0.56
CA ASN A 26 -11.70 1.66 0.58
C ASN A 26 -11.18 3.06 0.18
N VAL A 27 -10.42 3.12 -0.92
CA VAL A 27 -9.93 4.36 -1.53
C VAL A 27 -10.27 4.41 -3.02
N SER A 28 -10.02 5.55 -3.67
CA SER A 28 -10.23 5.65 -5.12
C SER A 28 -9.11 4.96 -5.91
N PHE A 29 -9.39 4.49 -7.13
CA PHE A 29 -8.36 4.04 -8.07
C PHE A 29 -7.23 5.06 -8.23
N SER A 30 -7.58 6.35 -8.36
CA SER A 30 -6.61 7.42 -8.56
C SER A 30 -5.66 7.58 -7.36
N THR A 31 -6.11 7.20 -6.16
CA THR A 31 -5.29 7.15 -4.95
C THR A 31 -4.20 6.08 -5.07
N ILE A 32 -4.56 4.85 -5.43
CA ILE A 32 -3.59 3.76 -5.65
C ILE A 32 -2.62 4.11 -6.78
N ASN A 33 -3.12 4.62 -7.90
CA ASN A 33 -2.29 5.05 -9.02
C ASN A 33 -1.26 6.12 -8.61
N ARG A 34 -1.64 7.08 -7.77
CA ARG A 34 -0.70 8.11 -7.26
C ARG A 34 0.33 7.53 -6.29
N TRP A 35 -0.06 6.57 -5.45
CA TRP A 35 0.87 5.92 -4.52
C TRP A 35 1.91 5.09 -5.27
N GLU A 36 1.50 4.28 -6.25
CA GLU A 36 2.40 3.43 -7.03
C GLU A 36 3.38 4.23 -7.91
N ASN A 37 2.99 5.44 -8.34
CA ASN A 37 3.81 6.31 -9.18
C ASN A 37 4.52 7.43 -8.40
N GLU A 38 4.64 7.29 -7.08
CA GLU A 38 5.33 8.23 -6.17
C GLU A 38 4.82 9.68 -6.21
N LYS A 39 3.61 9.91 -6.73
CA LYS A 39 3.03 11.25 -6.85
C LYS A 39 2.55 11.80 -5.52
N VAL A 40 2.09 10.91 -4.64
CA VAL A 40 1.59 11.26 -3.30
C VAL A 40 1.93 10.10 -2.36
N LYS A 41 2.41 10.41 -1.15
CA LYS A 41 2.55 9.40 -0.09
C LYS A 41 1.21 9.21 0.64
N PRO A 42 0.79 7.97 0.92
CA PRO A 42 -0.33 7.71 1.83
C PRO A 42 -0.08 8.38 3.20
N ASN A 43 -1.13 8.97 3.78
CA ASN A 43 -1.07 9.48 5.15
C ASN A 43 -0.97 8.31 6.16
N ASN A 44 -0.74 8.62 7.43
CA ASN A 44 -0.51 7.58 8.46
C ASN A 44 -1.68 6.59 8.58
N LEU A 45 -2.92 7.07 8.47
CA LEU A 45 -4.10 6.19 8.51
C LEU A 45 -4.14 5.25 7.29
N ALA A 46 -3.94 5.80 6.09
CA ALA A 46 -3.93 5.02 4.85
C ALA A 46 -2.78 4.01 4.81
N GLN A 47 -1.60 4.36 5.34
CA GLN A 47 -0.49 3.42 5.50
C GLN A 47 -0.81 2.31 6.47
N LYS A 48 -1.40 2.65 7.62
CA LYS A 48 -1.86 1.65 8.59
C LYS A 48 -2.87 0.69 7.94
N THR A 49 -3.90 1.21 7.27
CA THR A 49 -4.88 0.38 6.55
C THR A 49 -4.22 -0.53 5.52
N PHE A 50 -3.24 -0.03 4.78
CA PHE A 50 -2.49 -0.85 3.82
C PHE A 50 -1.65 -1.93 4.49
N PHE A 51 -1.00 -1.65 5.62
CA PHE A 51 -0.20 -2.63 6.35
C PHE A 51 -1.09 -3.70 7.02
N ASP A 52 -2.21 -3.30 7.62
CA ASP A 52 -3.21 -4.23 8.18
C ASP A 52 -3.75 -5.15 7.05
N PHE A 53 -3.96 -4.61 5.86
CA PHE A 53 -4.34 -5.40 4.67
C PHE A 53 -3.25 -6.39 4.27
N CYS A 54 -1.97 -6.00 4.29
CA CYS A 54 -0.86 -6.91 4.01
C CYS A 54 -0.82 -8.07 5.02
N GLU A 55 -0.91 -7.75 6.32
CA GLU A 55 -0.91 -8.75 7.39
C GLU A 55 -2.08 -9.75 7.24
N SER A 56 -3.28 -9.24 6.90
CA SER A 56 -4.48 -10.06 6.66
C SER A 56 -4.33 -11.01 5.46
N ASN A 57 -3.43 -10.70 4.53
CA ASN A 57 -3.09 -11.53 3.37
C ASN A 57 -1.77 -12.31 3.56
N LEU A 58 -1.25 -12.39 4.79
CA LEU A 58 0.01 -13.08 5.13
C LEU A 58 1.24 -12.52 4.39
N ILE A 59 1.22 -11.22 4.06
CA ILE A 59 2.33 -10.52 3.42
C ILE A 59 3.13 -9.77 4.49
N ALA A 60 4.41 -10.14 4.62
CA ALA A 60 5.33 -9.47 5.53
C ALA A 60 5.61 -8.04 5.07
N VAL A 61 5.38 -7.08 5.97
CA VAL A 61 5.73 -5.67 5.75
C VAL A 61 7.14 -5.41 6.30
N PRO A 62 8.11 -4.97 5.48
CA PRO A 62 9.46 -4.66 5.94
C PRO A 62 9.49 -3.59 7.04
N ASP A 63 10.31 -3.80 8.08
CA ASP A 63 10.40 -2.94 9.25
C ASP A 63 10.85 -1.50 8.93
N GLU A 64 11.65 -1.31 7.89
CA GLU A 64 12.02 0.02 7.40
C GLU A 64 10.82 0.83 6.88
N LEU A 65 9.76 0.18 6.40
CA LEU A 65 8.53 0.87 5.98
C LEU A 65 7.67 1.27 7.18
N ARG A 66 7.72 0.52 8.29
CA ARG A 66 7.01 0.88 9.53
C ARG A 66 7.65 2.04 10.27
N ARG A 67 8.98 2.08 10.34
CA ARG A 67 9.73 3.13 11.06
C ARG A 67 9.53 4.54 10.50
N ASN A 68 9.22 4.66 9.21
CA ASN A 68 8.98 5.95 8.56
C ASN A 68 7.61 6.59 8.89
N ASN A 69 6.75 5.91 9.67
CA ASN A 69 5.42 6.39 10.06
C ASN A 69 5.32 6.99 11.46
N LEU A 70 6.45 7.06 12.18
CA LEU A 70 6.55 7.58 13.56
C LEU A 70 7.27 8.95 13.63
N LYS A 71 7.46 9.63 12.50
CA LYS A 71 8.05 10.97 12.44
C LYS A 71 7.10 11.97 11.82
#